data_AF-A9L276-F1
#
_entry.id   AF-A9L276-F1
#
_cell.length_a   1.000
_cell.length_b   1.000
_cell.length_c   1.000
_cell.angle_alpha   90.00
_cell.angle_beta   90.00
_cell.angle_gamma   90.00
#
_symmetry.space_group_name_H-M   'P 1'
#
loop_
_entity.id
_entity.type
_entity.pdbx_description
1 polymer ?
#
loop_
_entity_poly.entity_id
_entity_poly.type
_entity_poly.pdbx_seq_one_letter_code
_entity_poly.pdbx_strand_id
1 'polypeptide(L)'
;MINDKNQKGGDYSTNLQAESIVVNQGISYSDAKEIALDVYKANFLKLSQSAAELARSRAEELTDDFLKKLKAEKEDAINEIGNPGMQSAIYEAQKLFAKTGDKDLESLLVDILVERAITTERNIQQIVLDEALIVAGKLTTEQIDILTLNFLIVDTQKHYVKNLKSFIEYINDEIIPFTNELSETSSLYRHLEYTGCISIMEASAVKPVEELFMNRYPALFSKGFSEERFKADIGEPALFNKLIIRSFHSVNDLQLSCMNVKALRDIAEEINISEGNINKLIILFNSTLMSMAEIKEFLLDALPPIKALFDLWDNSDITKFTLTTVGIAIAQANFRRRTGVKLNLNTWIK
;
A
#
# COMPACT_ATOMS: atom_id res chain seq x y z
N MET A 1 -45.70 74.56 37.22
CA MET A 1 -46.41 74.24 35.97
C MET A 1 -45.80 75.09 34.86
N ILE A 2 -44.96 74.49 34.01
CA ILE A 2 -44.79 74.89 32.61
C ILE A 2 -45.14 73.62 31.83
N ASN A 3 -46.42 73.51 31.53
CA ASN A 3 -46.97 72.65 30.51
C ASN A 3 -46.62 73.29 29.18
N ASP A 4 -45.76 72.63 28.40
CA ASP A 4 -45.98 72.36 26.98
C ASP A 4 -44.76 71.62 26.42
N LYS A 5 -44.72 70.31 26.67
CA LYS A 5 -43.82 69.41 25.96
C LYS A 5 -44.59 68.79 24.80
N ASN A 6 -44.63 69.52 23.69
CA ASN A 6 -45.24 69.07 22.44
C ASN A 6 -44.23 68.24 21.64
N GLN A 7 -44.36 66.91 21.68
CA GLN A 7 -43.61 66.02 20.79
C GLN A 7 -44.56 65.49 19.71
N LYS A 8 -44.30 65.84 18.45
CA LYS A 8 -45.01 65.31 17.29
C LYS A 8 -44.10 64.30 16.58
N GLY A 9 -44.49 63.03 16.58
CA GLY A 9 -43.83 61.96 15.83
C GLY A 9 -44.42 61.82 14.43
N GLY A 10 -43.57 61.61 13.44
CA GLY A 10 -43.95 61.16 12.10
C GLY A 10 -43.76 59.66 11.93
N ASP A 11 -44.05 59.14 10.74
CA ASP A 11 -43.87 57.71 10.43
C ASP A 11 -42.41 57.27 10.59
N TYR A 12 -42.21 56.10 11.22
CA TYR A 12 -40.91 55.53 11.61
C TYR A 12 -40.06 56.33 12.61
N SER A 13 -40.67 57.23 13.40
CA SER A 13 -39.93 57.96 14.46
C SER A 13 -39.94 57.24 15.82
N THR A 14 -38.78 57.23 16.51
CA THR A 14 -38.66 56.79 17.90
C THR A 14 -38.40 58.00 18.79
N ASN A 15 -39.38 58.34 19.62
CA ASN A 15 -39.39 59.56 20.42
C ASN A 15 -39.10 59.24 21.88
N LEU A 16 -37.91 59.61 22.36
CA LEU A 16 -37.45 59.33 23.73
C LEU A 16 -37.32 60.64 24.53
N GLN A 17 -37.90 60.70 25.72
CA GLN A 17 -37.96 61.91 26.56
C GLN A 17 -37.72 61.60 28.05
N ALA A 18 -36.59 62.07 28.61
CA ALA A 18 -36.26 62.03 30.04
C ALA A 18 -35.22 63.13 30.37
N GLU A 19 -34.94 63.41 31.65
CA GLU A 19 -33.91 64.39 32.09
C GLU A 19 -32.47 63.93 31.80
N SER A 20 -32.21 62.62 31.80
CA SER A 20 -30.98 62.01 31.29
C SER A 20 -31.33 60.67 30.63
N ILE A 21 -30.91 60.48 29.38
CA ILE A 21 -31.16 59.27 28.61
C ILE A 21 -29.80 58.71 28.19
N VAL A 22 -29.48 57.48 28.59
CA VAL A 22 -28.40 56.68 28.00
C VAL A 22 -29.07 55.59 27.17
N VAL A 23 -29.18 55.81 25.86
CA VAL A 23 -29.72 54.82 24.93
C VAL A 23 -28.61 53.86 24.54
N ASN A 24 -28.56 52.69 25.16
CA ASN A 24 -27.74 51.58 24.66
C ASN A 24 -28.48 50.92 23.49
N GLN A 25 -28.37 51.49 22.29
CA GLN A 25 -28.73 50.74 21.08
C GLN A 25 -27.73 49.58 20.97
N GLY A 26 -28.25 48.35 20.90
CA GLY A 26 -27.42 47.18 20.60
C GLY A 26 -26.72 47.35 19.25
N ILE A 27 -25.68 46.54 19.02
CA ILE A 27 -24.95 46.54 17.75
C ILE A 27 -25.90 46.38 16.56
N SER A 28 -25.86 47.32 15.64
CA SER A 28 -26.59 47.24 14.38
C SER A 28 -26.01 46.10 13.52
N TYR A 29 -26.72 45.67 12.49
CA TYR A 29 -26.20 44.68 11.55
C TYR A 29 -24.88 45.12 10.90
N SER A 30 -24.75 46.42 10.57
CA SER A 30 -23.51 47.00 10.07
C SER A 30 -22.38 46.86 11.09
N ASP A 31 -22.64 47.19 12.37
CA ASP A 31 -21.63 47.07 13.43
C ASP A 31 -21.25 45.60 13.65
N ALA A 32 -22.22 44.69 13.67
CA ALA A 32 -21.98 43.26 13.83
C ALA A 32 -21.16 42.67 12.66
N LYS A 33 -21.44 43.09 11.42
CA LYS A 33 -20.68 42.70 10.23
C LYS A 33 -19.26 43.25 10.26
N GLU A 34 -19.10 44.51 10.65
CA GLU A 34 -17.80 45.17 10.75
C GLU A 34 -16.94 44.51 11.83
N ILE A 35 -17.49 44.29 13.03
CA ILE A 35 -16.84 43.55 14.11
C ILE A 35 -16.42 42.15 13.66
N ALA A 36 -17.31 41.40 12.98
CA ALA A 36 -16.98 40.07 12.49
C ALA A 36 -15.85 40.07 11.44
N LEU A 37 -15.87 41.04 10.52
CA LEU A 37 -14.83 41.18 9.49
C LEU A 37 -13.51 41.66 10.06
N ASP A 38 -13.51 42.51 11.09
CA ASP A 38 -12.30 43.00 11.73
C ASP A 38 -11.65 41.91 12.59
N VAL A 39 -12.45 41.10 13.28
CA VAL A 39 -11.96 39.87 13.93
C VAL A 39 -11.36 38.92 12.89
N TYR A 40 -12.00 38.74 11.73
CA TYR A 40 -11.43 37.93 10.64
C TYR A 40 -10.10 38.52 10.16
N LYS A 41 -10.04 39.80 9.77
CA LYS A 41 -8.83 40.43 9.22
C LYS A 41 -7.67 40.45 10.21
N ALA A 42 -7.94 40.78 11.48
CA ALA A 42 -6.92 40.83 12.53
C ALA A 42 -6.29 39.45 12.79
N ASN A 43 -7.09 38.37 12.66
CA ASN A 43 -6.59 37.01 12.81
C ASN A 43 -6.04 36.43 11.50
N PHE A 44 -6.59 36.80 10.33
CA PHE A 44 -6.25 36.23 9.02
C PHE A 44 -4.78 36.42 8.66
N LEU A 45 -4.21 37.62 8.87
CA LEU A 45 -2.79 37.86 8.59
C LEU A 45 -1.87 37.04 9.50
N LYS A 46 -2.22 36.91 10.80
CA LYS A 46 -1.45 36.11 11.76
C LYS A 46 -1.56 34.61 11.47
N LEU A 47 -2.76 34.14 11.13
CA LEU A 47 -3.00 32.77 10.68
C LEU A 47 -2.25 32.49 9.37
N SER A 48 -2.18 33.45 8.45
CA SER A 48 -1.42 33.33 7.20
C SER A 48 0.09 33.26 7.43
N GLN A 49 0.64 34.04 8.37
CA GLN A 49 2.07 33.97 8.71
C GLN A 49 2.41 32.63 9.37
N SER A 50 1.64 32.22 10.39
CA SER A 50 1.84 30.94 11.07
C SER A 50 1.69 29.74 10.11
N ALA A 51 0.70 29.77 9.22
CA ALA A 51 0.52 28.74 8.20
C ALA A 51 1.69 28.72 7.20
N ALA A 52 2.21 29.88 6.80
CA ALA A 52 3.37 29.96 5.90
C ALA A 52 4.65 29.43 6.58
N GLU A 53 4.89 29.75 7.85
CA GLU A 53 6.01 29.23 8.63
C GLU A 53 5.93 27.71 8.79
N LEU A 54 4.74 27.17 9.11
CA LEU A 54 4.53 25.73 9.22
C LEU A 54 4.70 25.01 7.87
N ALA A 55 4.15 25.57 6.80
CA ALA A 55 4.30 25.03 5.45
C ALA A 55 5.77 25.02 5.02
N ARG A 56 6.52 26.09 5.32
CA ARG A 56 7.95 26.18 5.04
C ARG A 56 8.73 25.13 5.83
N SER A 57 8.47 25.00 7.13
CA SER A 57 9.14 24.00 7.98
C SER A 57 8.92 22.57 7.47
N ARG A 58 7.69 22.24 7.02
CA ARG A 58 7.37 20.93 6.45
C ARG A 58 8.04 20.69 5.10
N ALA A 59 8.08 21.72 4.24
CA ALA A 59 8.76 21.61 2.96
C ALA A 59 10.28 21.43 3.14
N GLU A 60 10.89 22.13 4.09
CA GLU A 60 12.30 21.96 4.48
C GLU A 60 12.55 20.53 4.99
N GLU A 61 11.69 20.04 5.88
CA GLU A 61 11.79 18.67 6.44
C GLU A 61 11.74 17.58 5.37
N LEU A 62 10.74 17.60 4.48
CA LEU A 62 10.62 16.64 3.38
C LEU A 62 11.85 16.70 2.46
N THR A 63 12.38 17.90 2.23
CA THR A 63 13.56 18.08 1.38
C THR A 63 14.79 17.46 2.03
N ASP A 64 15.00 17.69 3.32
CA ASP A 64 16.14 17.13 4.05
C ASP A 64 16.09 15.60 4.09
N ASP A 65 14.91 15.03 4.37
CA ASP A 65 14.72 13.57 4.39
C ASP A 65 14.90 12.93 3.01
N PHE A 66 14.38 13.58 1.96
CA PHE A 66 14.62 13.18 0.58
C PHE A 66 16.11 13.18 0.23
N LEU A 67 16.82 14.29 0.48
CA LEU A 67 18.24 14.43 0.14
C LEU A 67 19.12 13.43 0.92
N LYS A 68 18.81 13.24 2.20
CA LYS A 68 19.50 12.27 3.05
C LYS A 68 19.34 10.84 2.53
N LYS A 69 18.12 10.45 2.16
CA LYS A 69 17.84 9.12 1.61
C LYS A 69 18.44 8.94 0.22
N LEU A 70 18.31 9.94 -0.66
CA LEU A 70 18.90 9.92 -1.99
C LEU A 70 20.42 9.72 -1.93
N LYS A 71 21.10 10.45 -1.04
CA LYS A 71 22.54 10.33 -0.84
C LYS A 71 22.96 8.93 -0.37
N ALA A 72 22.19 8.35 0.55
CA ALA A 72 22.47 7.00 1.07
C ALA A 72 22.34 5.92 0.00
N GLU A 73 21.46 6.12 -0.99
CA GLU A 73 21.14 5.10 -1.99
C GLU A 73 21.86 5.29 -3.33
N LYS A 74 21.99 6.52 -3.81
CA LYS A 74 22.64 6.86 -5.07
C LYS A 74 23.08 8.33 -5.07
N GLU A 75 24.25 8.60 -4.48
CA GLU A 75 24.80 9.96 -4.36
C GLU A 75 24.87 10.71 -5.71
N ASP A 76 25.23 10.04 -6.80
CA ASP A 76 25.32 10.66 -8.14
C ASP A 76 23.99 11.20 -8.68
N ALA A 77 22.85 10.69 -8.18
CA ALA A 77 21.52 11.14 -8.59
C ALA A 77 21.19 12.55 -8.09
N ILE A 78 22.00 13.13 -7.20
CA ILE A 78 21.84 14.53 -6.76
C ILE A 78 21.92 15.53 -7.93
N ASN A 79 22.63 15.16 -9.00
CA ASN A 79 22.76 15.99 -10.20
C ASN A 79 21.42 16.19 -10.93
N GLU A 80 20.46 15.28 -10.75
CA GLU A 80 19.13 15.37 -11.36
C GLU A 80 18.24 16.45 -10.74
N ILE A 81 18.58 16.96 -9.56
CA ILE A 81 17.79 17.99 -8.86
C ILE A 81 17.75 19.30 -9.66
N GLY A 82 18.76 19.56 -10.49
CA GLY A 82 18.77 20.70 -11.41
C GLY A 82 17.78 20.57 -12.58
N ASN A 83 17.24 19.38 -12.84
CA ASN A 83 16.33 19.14 -13.95
C ASN A 83 14.93 19.73 -13.67
N PRO A 84 14.32 20.48 -14.61
CA PRO A 84 12.98 21.06 -14.41
C PRO A 84 11.89 20.06 -14.04
N GLY A 85 11.91 18.85 -14.61
CA GLY A 85 10.95 17.80 -14.28
C GLY A 85 11.12 17.31 -12.83
N MET A 86 12.36 17.13 -12.40
CA MET A 86 12.65 16.77 -11.00
C MET A 86 12.26 17.88 -10.03
N GLN A 87 12.53 19.15 -10.38
CA GLN A 87 12.10 20.30 -9.57
C GLN A 87 10.57 20.38 -9.43
N SER A 88 9.85 20.09 -10.50
CA SER A 88 8.39 19.99 -10.46
C SER A 88 7.92 18.86 -9.54
N ALA A 89 8.55 17.69 -9.60
CA ALA A 89 8.23 16.56 -8.74
C ALA A 89 8.47 16.89 -7.25
N ILE A 90 9.63 17.48 -6.93
CA ILE A 90 9.97 17.94 -5.58
C ILE A 90 8.92 18.95 -5.08
N TYR A 91 8.57 19.94 -5.91
CA TYR A 91 7.61 20.96 -5.54
C TYR A 91 6.21 20.39 -5.26
N GLU A 92 5.74 19.44 -6.07
CA GLU A 92 4.44 18.78 -5.82
C GLU A 92 4.46 17.99 -4.52
N ALA A 93 5.52 17.24 -4.23
CA ALA A 93 5.67 16.53 -2.96
C ALA A 93 5.69 17.48 -1.75
N GLN A 94 6.48 18.56 -1.83
CA GLN A 94 6.53 19.61 -0.79
C GLN A 94 5.15 20.21 -0.54
N LYS A 95 4.42 20.56 -1.60
CA LYS A 95 3.08 21.15 -1.51
C LYS A 95 2.09 20.20 -0.82
N LEU A 96 2.13 18.91 -1.14
CA LEU A 96 1.28 17.90 -0.51
C LEU A 96 1.56 17.78 0.98
N PHE A 97 2.82 17.59 1.36
CA PHE A 97 3.18 17.44 2.77
C PHE A 97 3.01 18.74 3.57
N ALA A 98 3.32 19.90 2.99
CA ALA A 98 3.09 21.19 3.63
C ALA A 98 1.62 21.37 4.03
N LYS A 99 0.69 20.93 3.16
CA LYS A 99 -0.76 20.99 3.41
C LYS A 99 -1.21 20.04 4.51
N THR A 100 -0.73 18.80 4.52
CA THR A 100 -1.26 17.75 5.41
C THR A 100 -0.50 17.67 6.73
N GLY A 101 0.83 17.74 6.70
CA GLY A 101 1.69 17.38 7.84
C GLY A 101 1.67 15.91 8.19
N ASP A 102 1.17 15.07 7.29
CA ASP A 102 1.06 13.64 7.48
C ASP A 102 2.42 12.97 7.24
N LYS A 103 2.98 12.37 8.31
CA LYS A 103 4.28 11.71 8.31
C LYS A 103 4.32 10.43 7.50
N ASP A 104 3.19 9.73 7.41
CA ASP A 104 3.12 8.53 6.56
C ASP A 104 3.19 8.91 5.09
N LEU A 105 2.45 9.97 4.71
CA LEU A 105 2.49 10.52 3.37
C LEU A 105 3.87 11.09 3.02
N GLU A 106 4.51 11.82 3.93
CA GLU A 106 5.88 12.32 3.75
C GLU A 106 6.85 11.18 3.41
N SER A 107 6.88 10.14 4.24
CA SER A 107 7.78 9.01 4.04
C SER A 107 7.52 8.30 2.70
N LEU A 108 6.26 8.19 2.29
CA LEU A 108 5.88 7.63 0.99
C LEU A 108 6.37 8.51 -0.17
N LEU A 109 6.14 9.82 -0.10
CA LEU A 109 6.57 10.79 -1.12
C LEU A 109 8.10 10.80 -1.26
N VAL A 110 8.82 10.74 -0.15
CA VAL A 110 10.29 10.63 -0.13
C VAL A 110 10.75 9.38 -0.88
N ASP A 111 10.13 8.22 -0.64
CA ASP A 111 10.45 6.98 -1.38
C ASP A 111 10.22 7.11 -2.89
N ILE A 112 9.10 7.71 -3.29
CA ILE A 112 8.78 7.95 -4.71
C ILE A 112 9.78 8.93 -5.34
N LEU A 113 10.13 10.03 -4.65
CA LEU A 113 11.10 11.02 -5.12
C LEU A 113 12.50 10.43 -5.33
N VAL A 114 12.94 9.54 -4.42
CA VAL A 114 14.23 8.87 -4.56
C VAL A 114 14.25 7.98 -5.81
N GLU A 115 13.23 7.15 -6.04
CA GLU A 115 13.15 6.38 -7.29
C GLU A 115 13.07 7.29 -8.51
N ARG A 116 12.33 8.39 -8.42
CA ARG A 116 12.16 9.35 -9.51
C ARG A 116 13.46 10.04 -9.90
N ALA A 117 14.32 10.35 -8.93
CA ALA A 117 15.65 10.93 -9.14
C ALA A 117 16.63 9.90 -9.72
N ILE A 118 16.47 8.62 -9.39
CA ILE A 118 17.31 7.54 -9.94
C ILE A 118 16.95 7.24 -11.41
N THR A 119 15.68 7.44 -11.79
CA THR A 119 15.15 7.24 -13.16
C THR A 119 15.32 8.49 -14.01
N THR A 120 16.50 8.64 -14.60
CA THR A 120 16.92 9.84 -15.36
C THR A 120 16.30 9.93 -16.76
N GLU A 121 16.04 8.79 -17.40
CA GLU A 121 15.45 8.76 -18.74
C GLU A 121 13.93 9.02 -18.71
N ARG A 122 13.45 9.82 -19.66
CA ARG A 122 12.01 10.02 -19.86
C ARG A 122 11.37 8.78 -20.47
N ASN A 123 10.92 7.88 -19.61
CA ASN A 123 10.23 6.64 -19.96
C ASN A 123 8.88 6.53 -19.22
N ILE A 124 8.17 5.42 -19.42
CA ILE A 124 6.87 5.18 -18.76
C ILE A 124 7.04 5.15 -17.23
N GLN A 125 8.13 4.56 -16.73
CA GLN A 125 8.42 4.52 -15.29
C GLN A 125 8.51 5.94 -14.69
N GLN A 126 9.17 6.86 -15.38
CA GLN A 126 9.28 8.25 -14.96
C GLN A 126 7.90 8.93 -14.88
N ILE A 127 7.06 8.75 -15.91
CA ILE A 127 5.69 9.28 -15.95
C ILE A 127 4.84 8.71 -14.81
N VAL A 128 4.96 7.41 -14.54
CA VAL A 128 4.21 6.75 -13.48
C VAL A 128 4.64 7.25 -12.10
N LEU A 129 5.93 7.48 -11.87
CA LEU A 129 6.42 8.03 -10.61
C LEU A 129 5.93 9.47 -10.40
N ASP A 130 5.92 10.29 -11.46
CA ASP A 130 5.37 11.65 -11.40
C ASP A 130 3.86 11.64 -11.08
N GLU A 131 3.08 10.75 -11.69
CA GLU A 131 1.66 10.61 -11.40
C GLU A 131 1.41 10.04 -9.99
N ALA A 132 2.23 9.09 -9.55
CA ALA A 132 2.14 8.49 -8.21
C ALA A 132 2.31 9.54 -7.10
N LEU A 133 3.20 10.54 -7.28
CA LEU A 133 3.33 11.66 -6.33
C LEU A 133 2.01 12.42 -6.17
N ILE A 134 1.34 12.73 -7.27
CA ILE A 134 0.08 13.49 -7.29
C ILE A 134 -1.06 12.66 -6.67
N VAL A 135 -1.12 11.37 -7.00
CA VAL A 135 -2.17 10.47 -6.55
C VAL A 135 -2.01 10.10 -5.07
N ALA A 136 -0.80 9.92 -4.57
CA ALA A 136 -0.53 9.57 -3.17
C ALA A 136 -1.22 10.52 -2.18
N GLY A 137 -1.22 11.83 -2.46
CA GLY A 137 -1.89 12.83 -1.62
C GLY A 137 -3.43 12.77 -1.60
N LYS A 138 -4.04 11.87 -2.37
CA LYS A 138 -5.49 11.64 -2.44
C LYS A 138 -5.91 10.34 -1.75
N LEU A 139 -4.96 9.57 -1.23
CA LEU A 139 -5.20 8.25 -0.64
C LEU A 139 -5.03 8.29 0.87
N THR A 140 -5.78 7.45 1.57
CA THR A 140 -5.54 7.15 2.98
C THR A 140 -4.46 6.10 3.15
N THR A 141 -3.85 6.01 4.32
CA THR A 141 -2.89 4.93 4.66
C THR A 141 -3.50 3.54 4.43
N GLU A 142 -4.76 3.36 4.80
CA GLU A 142 -5.53 2.13 4.56
C GLU A 142 -5.62 1.76 3.07
N GLN A 143 -5.92 2.74 2.21
CA GLN A 143 -5.97 2.54 0.76
C GLN A 143 -4.60 2.14 0.21
N ILE A 144 -3.54 2.79 0.68
CA ILE A 144 -2.17 2.48 0.29
C ILE A 144 -1.77 1.07 0.75
N ASP A 145 -2.14 0.66 1.96
CA ASP A 145 -1.90 -0.69 2.48
C ASP A 145 -2.67 -1.76 1.69
N ILE A 146 -3.91 -1.49 1.25
CA ILE A 146 -4.67 -2.39 0.36
C ILE A 146 -3.98 -2.57 -1.00
N LEU A 147 -3.50 -1.49 -1.61
CA LEU A 147 -2.72 -1.58 -2.87
C LEU A 147 -1.47 -2.43 -2.66
N THR A 148 -0.79 -2.21 -1.53
CA THR A 148 0.44 -2.92 -1.17
C THR A 148 0.20 -4.40 -0.97
N LEU A 149 -0.83 -4.75 -0.21
CA LEU A 149 -1.18 -6.12 0.09
C LEU A 149 -1.60 -6.89 -1.18
N ASN A 150 -2.46 -6.28 -2.00
CA ASN A 150 -2.84 -6.87 -3.29
C ASN A 150 -1.60 -7.10 -4.18
N PHE A 151 -0.74 -6.08 -4.32
CA PHE A 151 0.50 -6.21 -5.10
C PHE A 151 1.37 -7.38 -4.62
N LEU A 152 1.65 -7.45 -3.33
CA LEU A 152 2.52 -8.48 -2.76
C LEU A 152 1.93 -9.89 -2.94
N ILE A 153 0.62 -10.03 -2.73
CA ILE A 153 -0.09 -11.30 -2.83
C ILE A 153 -0.39 -11.71 -4.27
N VAL A 154 -0.50 -10.79 -5.24
CA VAL A 154 -0.91 -11.11 -6.63
C VAL A 154 0.26 -11.08 -7.61
N ASP A 155 1.18 -10.13 -7.46
CA ASP A 155 2.18 -9.81 -8.47
C ASP A 155 3.62 -10.16 -8.06
N THR A 156 3.85 -10.59 -6.81
CA THR A 156 5.20 -10.91 -6.33
C THR A 156 5.41 -12.37 -5.94
N GLN A 157 6.64 -12.85 -6.13
CA GLN A 157 7.12 -14.13 -5.63
C GLN A 157 8.53 -13.94 -5.04
N LYS A 158 8.77 -14.50 -3.86
CA LYS A 158 10.04 -14.36 -3.14
C LYS A 158 10.88 -15.62 -3.33
N HIS A 159 11.91 -15.52 -4.16
CA HIS A 159 12.78 -16.65 -4.48
C HIS A 159 13.68 -17.11 -3.32
N TYR A 160 13.78 -16.33 -2.24
CA TYR A 160 14.51 -16.75 -1.04
C TYR A 160 13.73 -17.76 -0.18
N VAL A 161 12.41 -17.85 -0.37
CA VAL A 161 11.55 -18.79 0.37
C VAL A 161 11.82 -20.21 -0.11
N LYS A 162 12.36 -21.04 0.78
CA LYS A 162 12.81 -22.41 0.46
C LYS A 162 12.29 -23.48 1.43
N ASN A 163 11.74 -23.08 2.56
CA ASN A 163 11.21 -23.96 3.61
C ASN A 163 10.13 -23.23 4.43
N LEU A 164 9.43 -23.96 5.30
CA LEU A 164 8.34 -23.41 6.12
C LEU A 164 8.79 -22.23 6.98
N LYS A 165 9.98 -22.29 7.60
CA LYS A 165 10.49 -21.19 8.43
C LYS A 165 10.61 -19.90 7.62
N SER A 166 11.32 -19.94 6.49
CA SER A 166 11.48 -18.77 5.60
C SER A 166 10.15 -18.25 5.04
N PHE A 167 9.16 -19.13 4.89
CA PHE A 167 7.84 -18.74 4.41
C PHE A 167 7.00 -18.04 5.48
N ILE A 168 7.05 -18.53 6.72
CA ILE A 168 6.39 -17.89 7.86
C ILE A 168 7.04 -16.53 8.15
N GLU A 169 8.38 -16.44 8.11
CA GLU A 169 9.12 -15.18 8.23
C GLU A 169 8.71 -14.20 7.12
N TYR A 170 8.64 -14.65 5.87
CA TYR A 170 8.14 -13.84 4.75
C TYR A 170 6.75 -13.27 5.01
N ILE A 171 5.78 -14.11 5.40
CA ILE A 171 4.41 -13.61 5.64
C ILE A 171 4.42 -12.63 6.82
N ASN A 172 5.07 -12.98 7.93
CA ASN A 172 5.08 -12.17 9.13
C ASN A 172 5.74 -10.80 8.94
N ASP A 173 6.85 -10.74 8.20
CA ASP A 173 7.67 -9.54 8.10
C ASP A 173 7.32 -8.69 6.87
N GLU A 174 6.80 -9.30 5.80
CA GLU A 174 6.52 -8.62 4.53
C GLU A 174 5.03 -8.52 4.19
N ILE A 175 4.13 -9.29 4.80
CA ILE A 175 2.68 -9.27 4.49
C ILE A 175 1.84 -8.75 5.65
N ILE A 176 1.96 -9.34 6.84
CA ILE A 176 1.18 -8.98 8.04
C ILE A 176 1.24 -7.49 8.40
N PRO A 177 2.34 -6.75 8.20
CA PRO A 177 2.34 -5.32 8.51
C PRO A 177 1.21 -4.56 7.79
N PHE A 178 0.83 -4.99 6.59
CA PHE A 178 -0.16 -4.32 5.74
C PHE A 178 -1.59 -4.82 5.97
N THR A 179 -1.84 -5.69 6.95
CA THR A 179 -3.20 -6.21 7.25
C THR A 179 -3.91 -5.46 8.38
N ASN A 180 -3.27 -4.43 8.95
CA ASN A 180 -3.79 -3.73 10.13
C ASN A 180 -4.85 -2.69 9.74
N GLU A 181 -5.93 -2.62 10.52
CA GLU A 181 -6.94 -1.55 10.46
C GLU A 181 -7.60 -1.35 9.08
N LEU A 182 -7.77 -2.44 8.33
CA LEU A 182 -8.43 -2.40 7.03
C LEU A 182 -9.95 -2.54 7.17
N SER A 183 -10.70 -1.63 6.55
CA SER A 183 -12.15 -1.66 6.44
C SER A 183 -12.61 -2.40 5.19
N GLU A 184 -13.77 -3.03 5.28
CA GLU A 184 -14.39 -3.77 4.18
C GLU A 184 -15.30 -2.87 3.31
N THR A 185 -15.11 -1.54 3.37
CA THR A 185 -16.06 -0.59 2.81
C THR A 185 -15.93 -0.45 1.30
N SER A 186 -16.99 -0.75 0.53
CA SER A 186 -16.99 -0.63 -0.94
C SER A 186 -16.62 0.75 -1.51
N SER A 187 -16.87 1.84 -0.78
CA SER A 187 -16.48 3.20 -1.21
C SER A 187 -14.97 3.38 -1.31
N LEU A 188 -14.19 2.62 -0.52
CA LEU A 188 -12.75 2.64 -0.55
C LEU A 188 -12.23 2.23 -1.94
N TYR A 189 -12.73 1.11 -2.47
CA TYR A 189 -12.32 0.55 -3.75
C TYR A 189 -12.76 1.44 -4.92
N ARG A 190 -13.95 2.04 -4.85
CA ARG A 190 -14.40 3.01 -5.87
C ARG A 190 -13.52 4.25 -5.92
N HIS A 191 -13.02 4.71 -4.78
CA HIS A 191 -12.09 5.84 -4.74
C HIS A 191 -10.70 5.45 -5.29
N LEU A 192 -10.23 4.23 -5.01
CA LEU A 192 -9.02 3.68 -5.63
C LEU A 192 -9.14 3.63 -7.17
N GLU A 193 -10.31 3.26 -7.69
CA GLU A 193 -10.57 3.27 -9.13
C GLU A 193 -10.62 4.70 -9.68
N TYR A 194 -11.36 5.60 -9.02
CA TYR A 194 -11.44 7.02 -9.40
C TYR A 194 -10.07 7.71 -9.46
N THR A 195 -9.19 7.37 -8.53
CA THR A 195 -7.81 7.89 -8.49
C THR A 195 -6.86 7.22 -9.48
N GLY A 196 -7.34 6.23 -10.23
CA GLY A 196 -6.56 5.52 -11.25
C GLY A 196 -5.54 4.53 -10.68
N CYS A 197 -5.67 4.12 -9.41
CA CYS A 197 -4.76 3.15 -8.79
C CYS A 197 -5.10 1.71 -9.15
N ILE A 198 -6.37 1.43 -9.43
CA ILE A 198 -6.88 0.10 -9.75
C ILE A 198 -7.81 0.14 -10.96
N SER A 199 -8.02 -1.03 -11.56
CA SER A 199 -9.09 -1.28 -12.52
C SER A 199 -9.99 -2.38 -11.98
N ILE A 200 -11.29 -2.10 -11.85
CA ILE A 200 -12.25 -3.11 -11.37
C ILE A 200 -12.41 -4.22 -12.41
N MET A 201 -12.48 -5.46 -11.93
CA MET A 201 -12.73 -6.66 -12.71
C MET A 201 -14.21 -7.04 -12.56
N GLU A 202 -15.01 -6.86 -13.62
CA GLU A 202 -16.45 -7.14 -13.54
C GLU A 202 -16.79 -8.64 -13.61
N ALA A 203 -16.02 -9.41 -14.37
CA ALA A 203 -16.35 -10.80 -14.71
C ALA A 203 -15.36 -11.84 -14.14
N SER A 204 -14.36 -11.39 -13.40
CA SER A 204 -13.31 -12.24 -12.84
C SER A 204 -12.91 -11.76 -11.46
N ALA A 205 -12.29 -12.66 -10.70
CA ALA A 205 -11.72 -12.35 -9.42
C ALA A 205 -10.30 -12.94 -9.33
N VAL A 206 -9.48 -12.29 -8.53
CA VAL A 206 -8.22 -12.84 -8.07
C VAL A 206 -8.49 -14.12 -7.28
N LYS A 207 -7.61 -15.10 -7.46
CA LYS A 207 -7.71 -16.41 -6.78
C LYS A 207 -7.63 -16.26 -5.25
N PRO A 208 -8.17 -17.24 -4.49
CA PRO A 208 -7.98 -17.29 -3.03
C PRO A 208 -6.49 -17.29 -2.65
N VAL A 209 -6.17 -16.74 -1.47
CA VAL A 209 -4.80 -16.62 -0.96
C VAL A 209 -4.11 -17.98 -0.88
N GLU A 210 -4.84 -19.00 -0.44
CA GLU A 210 -4.40 -20.39 -0.33
C GLU A 210 -3.93 -20.91 -1.68
N GLU A 211 -4.70 -20.66 -2.74
CA GLU A 211 -4.36 -21.08 -4.09
C GLU A 211 -3.17 -20.31 -4.65
N LEU A 212 -3.08 -19.00 -4.39
CA LEU A 212 -1.94 -18.18 -4.80
C LEU A 212 -0.63 -18.64 -4.15
N PHE A 213 -0.64 -18.90 -2.85
CA PHE A 213 0.52 -19.43 -2.14
C PHE A 213 0.88 -20.84 -2.60
N MET A 214 -0.09 -21.73 -2.77
CA MET A 214 0.13 -23.07 -3.30
C MET A 214 0.77 -23.03 -4.69
N ASN A 215 0.30 -22.17 -5.58
CA ASN A 215 0.85 -22.07 -6.94
C ASN A 215 2.29 -21.54 -6.96
N ARG A 216 2.68 -20.68 -6.01
CA ARG A 216 4.04 -20.10 -5.93
C ARG A 216 5.02 -20.98 -5.15
N TYR A 217 4.55 -21.68 -4.14
CA TYR A 217 5.38 -22.50 -3.24
C TYR A 217 4.80 -23.90 -3.02
N PRO A 218 4.47 -24.66 -4.09
CA PRO A 218 3.74 -25.91 -3.98
C PRO A 218 4.44 -26.97 -3.13
N ALA A 219 5.78 -27.02 -3.11
CA ALA A 219 6.53 -27.94 -2.27
C ALA A 219 6.29 -27.69 -0.76
N LEU A 220 5.98 -26.45 -0.36
CA LEU A 220 5.65 -26.13 1.03
C LEU A 220 4.28 -26.65 1.45
N PHE A 221 3.40 -26.99 0.50
CA PHE A 221 2.05 -27.46 0.74
C PHE A 221 1.86 -28.90 0.24
N SER A 222 2.92 -29.71 0.29
CA SER A 222 2.85 -31.15 0.02
C SER A 222 2.67 -31.92 1.33
N LYS A 223 1.71 -32.84 1.34
CA LYS A 223 1.50 -33.81 2.44
C LYS A 223 2.60 -34.87 2.50
N GLY A 224 3.44 -34.96 1.47
CA GLY A 224 4.43 -36.01 1.33
C GLY A 224 3.83 -37.37 0.98
N PHE A 225 4.69 -38.38 0.98
CA PHE A 225 4.38 -39.77 0.67
C PHE A 225 5.37 -40.70 1.37
N SER A 226 4.95 -41.93 1.64
CA SER A 226 5.82 -42.94 2.25
C SER A 226 6.86 -43.44 1.25
N GLU A 227 7.97 -43.98 1.76
CA GLU A 227 9.03 -44.57 0.94
C GLU A 227 8.52 -45.77 0.13
N GLU A 228 7.62 -46.58 0.72
CA GLU A 228 7.01 -47.75 0.08
C GLU A 228 6.14 -47.34 -1.12
N ARG A 229 5.36 -46.26 -0.98
CA ARG A 229 4.56 -45.71 -2.09
C ARG A 229 5.46 -45.26 -3.23
N PHE A 230 6.55 -44.54 -2.92
CA PHE A 230 7.49 -44.09 -3.95
C PHE A 230 8.14 -45.27 -4.68
N LYS A 231 8.56 -46.31 -3.95
CA LYS A 231 9.11 -47.55 -4.51
C LYS A 231 8.13 -48.27 -5.44
N ALA A 232 6.85 -48.35 -5.05
CA ALA A 232 5.80 -48.99 -5.83
C ALA A 232 5.46 -48.21 -7.11
N ASP A 233 5.30 -46.89 -7.01
CA ASP A 233 4.82 -46.06 -8.11
C ASP A 233 5.94 -45.72 -9.12
N ILE A 234 7.17 -45.49 -8.62
CA ILE A 234 8.26 -44.87 -9.36
C ILE A 234 9.52 -45.75 -9.38
N GLY A 235 10.00 -46.19 -8.23
CA GLY A 235 11.20 -47.02 -8.09
C GLY A 235 12.08 -46.61 -6.91
N GLU A 236 13.36 -47.02 -6.92
CA GLU A 236 14.26 -46.83 -5.77
C GLU A 236 14.57 -45.34 -5.48
N PRO A 237 14.20 -44.78 -4.30
CA PRO A 237 14.41 -43.37 -3.95
C PRO A 237 15.86 -42.90 -4.05
N ALA A 238 16.83 -43.79 -3.83
CA ALA A 238 18.25 -43.49 -3.92
C ALA A 238 18.66 -42.97 -5.31
N LEU A 239 17.93 -43.33 -6.37
CA LEU A 239 18.15 -42.86 -7.74
C LEU A 239 17.60 -41.43 -7.98
N PHE A 240 16.86 -40.88 -7.02
CA PHE A 240 16.18 -39.58 -7.11
C PHE A 240 16.62 -38.63 -5.97
N ASN A 241 17.81 -38.83 -5.41
CA ASN A 241 18.30 -38.10 -4.23
C ASN A 241 18.34 -36.56 -4.38
N LYS A 242 18.43 -36.02 -5.60
CA LYS A 242 18.31 -34.57 -5.87
C LYS A 242 16.87 -34.05 -5.85
N LEU A 243 15.90 -34.93 -6.06
CA LEU A 243 14.47 -34.61 -6.17
C LEU A 243 13.69 -34.87 -4.88
N ILE A 244 14.24 -35.67 -3.95
CA ILE A 244 13.56 -36.10 -2.73
C ILE A 244 14.19 -35.45 -1.51
N ILE A 245 13.33 -34.91 -0.64
CA ILE A 245 13.69 -34.43 0.70
C ILE A 245 12.75 -35.05 1.73
N ARG A 246 13.06 -34.87 3.02
CA ARG A 246 12.10 -35.18 4.09
C ARG A 246 10.91 -34.23 4.00
N SER A 247 9.72 -34.75 4.29
CA SER A 247 8.50 -33.93 4.30
C SER A 247 8.61 -32.82 5.33
N PHE A 248 8.14 -31.63 4.97
CA PHE A 248 8.07 -30.49 5.88
C PHE A 248 7.00 -30.68 6.97
N HIS A 249 6.01 -31.53 6.71
CA HIS A 249 4.83 -31.71 7.58
C HIS A 249 4.81 -33.04 8.33
N SER A 250 5.64 -34.00 7.93
CA SER A 250 5.68 -35.33 8.54
C SER A 250 7.11 -35.89 8.57
N VAL A 251 7.58 -36.27 9.75
CA VAL A 251 8.96 -36.78 9.95
C VAL A 251 9.20 -38.10 9.21
N ASN A 252 8.16 -38.92 9.07
CA ASN A 252 8.26 -40.24 8.46
C ASN A 252 8.11 -40.23 6.94
N ASP A 253 7.58 -39.15 6.38
CA ASP A 253 7.30 -39.07 4.95
C ASP A 253 8.41 -38.38 4.17
N LEU A 254 8.45 -38.68 2.87
CA LEU A 254 9.27 -38.02 1.87
C LEU A 254 8.41 -37.03 1.09
N GLN A 255 9.04 -36.05 0.46
CA GLN A 255 8.38 -35.19 -0.51
C GLN A 255 9.32 -34.82 -1.64
N LEU A 256 8.77 -34.26 -2.71
CA LEU A 256 9.57 -33.69 -3.78
C LEU A 256 10.09 -32.29 -3.38
N SER A 257 11.33 -31.99 -3.74
CA SER A 257 12.02 -30.75 -3.39
C SER A 257 11.66 -29.56 -4.29
N CYS A 258 11.03 -29.81 -5.44
CA CYS A 258 10.87 -28.82 -6.50
C CYS A 258 9.68 -27.87 -6.28
N MET A 259 9.92 -26.57 -6.48
CA MET A 259 8.92 -25.50 -6.30
C MET A 259 7.96 -25.32 -7.49
N ASN A 260 8.09 -26.12 -8.56
CA ASN A 260 7.11 -26.22 -9.64
C ASN A 260 7.46 -27.39 -10.57
N VAL A 261 6.53 -27.73 -11.47
CA VAL A 261 6.69 -28.82 -12.45
C VAL A 261 7.87 -28.58 -13.40
N LYS A 262 8.15 -27.32 -13.77
CA LYS A 262 9.28 -27.00 -14.65
C LYS A 262 10.60 -27.33 -13.95
N ALA A 263 10.81 -26.88 -12.72
CA ALA A 263 11.98 -27.20 -11.92
C ALA A 263 12.13 -28.71 -11.67
N LEU A 264 11.01 -29.43 -11.52
CA LEU A 264 11.01 -30.90 -11.44
C LEU A 264 11.56 -31.51 -12.72
N ARG A 265 11.06 -31.09 -13.89
CA ARG A 265 11.55 -31.56 -15.20
C ARG A 265 13.03 -31.23 -15.39
N ASP A 266 13.43 -29.98 -15.18
CA ASP A 266 14.80 -29.51 -15.37
C ASP A 266 15.80 -30.36 -14.54
N ILE A 267 15.49 -30.61 -13.26
CA ILE A 267 16.35 -31.45 -12.40
C ILE A 267 16.29 -32.92 -12.82
N ALA A 268 15.12 -33.45 -13.15
CA ALA A 268 14.97 -34.86 -13.56
C ALA A 268 15.72 -35.17 -14.86
N GLU A 269 15.73 -34.24 -15.81
CA GLU A 269 16.52 -34.32 -17.03
C GLU A 269 18.03 -34.26 -16.73
N GLU A 270 18.46 -33.37 -15.83
CA GLU A 270 19.87 -33.27 -15.40
C GLU A 270 20.42 -34.59 -14.83
N ILE A 271 19.59 -35.35 -14.11
CA ILE A 271 19.94 -36.66 -13.56
C ILE A 271 19.52 -37.84 -14.46
N ASN A 272 19.18 -37.59 -15.73
CA ASN A 272 18.85 -38.60 -16.75
C ASN A 272 17.68 -39.54 -16.36
N ILE A 273 16.65 -39.02 -15.69
CA ILE A 273 15.40 -39.76 -15.44
C ILE A 273 14.61 -39.93 -16.73
N SER A 274 14.04 -41.10 -16.94
CA SER A 274 13.20 -41.38 -18.12
C SER A 274 11.90 -40.57 -18.11
N GLU A 275 11.41 -40.17 -19.29
CA GLU A 275 10.14 -39.45 -19.45
C GLU A 275 8.95 -40.16 -18.77
N GLY A 276 8.93 -41.49 -18.79
CA GLY A 276 7.90 -42.27 -18.08
C GLY A 276 7.91 -42.01 -16.57
N ASN A 277 9.10 -41.95 -15.96
CA ASN A 277 9.25 -41.64 -14.55
C ASN A 277 9.03 -40.15 -14.24
N ILE A 278 9.40 -39.24 -15.16
CA ILE A 278 9.08 -37.80 -15.02
C ILE A 278 7.56 -37.61 -14.94
N ASN A 279 6.79 -38.25 -15.83
CA ASN A 279 5.33 -38.14 -15.80
C ASN A 279 4.72 -38.73 -14.51
N LYS A 280 5.26 -39.84 -14.02
CA LYS A 280 4.85 -40.41 -12.72
C LYS A 280 5.18 -39.48 -11.55
N LEU A 281 6.35 -38.84 -11.55
CA LEU A 281 6.74 -37.86 -10.54
C LEU A 281 5.79 -36.65 -10.54
N ILE A 282 5.36 -36.17 -11.71
CA ILE A 282 4.39 -35.07 -11.83
C ILE A 282 3.01 -35.49 -11.27
N ILE A 283 2.55 -36.70 -11.58
CA ILE A 283 1.29 -37.23 -11.02
C ILE A 283 1.40 -37.34 -9.49
N LEU A 284 2.50 -37.90 -8.98
CA LEU A 284 2.75 -38.01 -7.54
C LEU A 284 2.76 -36.63 -6.88
N PHE A 285 3.51 -35.67 -7.45
CA PHE A 285 3.59 -34.29 -6.97
C PHE A 285 2.20 -33.69 -6.77
N ASN A 286 1.38 -33.68 -7.83
CA ASN A 286 0.03 -33.12 -7.80
C ASN A 286 -0.90 -33.86 -6.83
N SER A 287 -0.76 -35.19 -6.72
CA SER A 287 -1.60 -36.00 -5.81
C SER A 287 -1.32 -35.76 -4.32
N THR A 288 -0.17 -35.15 -4.00
CA THR A 288 0.28 -34.93 -2.62
C THR A 288 -0.01 -33.53 -2.11
N LEU A 289 -0.46 -32.61 -2.99
CA LEU A 289 -0.76 -31.23 -2.58
C LEU A 289 -1.92 -31.20 -1.58
N MET A 290 -1.80 -30.29 -0.62
CA MET A 290 -2.87 -29.96 0.30
C MET A 290 -4.04 -29.30 -0.44
N SER A 291 -5.25 -29.53 0.04
CA SER A 291 -6.44 -28.78 -0.35
C SER A 291 -6.41 -27.37 0.23
N MET A 292 -7.23 -26.45 -0.31
CA MET A 292 -7.33 -25.08 0.20
C MET A 292 -7.69 -25.03 1.69
N ALA A 293 -8.57 -25.94 2.16
CA ALA A 293 -8.94 -26.02 3.56
C ALA A 293 -7.75 -26.44 4.45
N GLU A 294 -7.00 -27.48 4.03
CA GLU A 294 -5.78 -27.92 4.73
C GLU A 294 -4.73 -26.81 4.79
N ILE A 295 -4.56 -26.03 3.71
CA ILE A 295 -3.64 -24.89 3.67
C ILE A 295 -4.07 -23.79 4.64
N LYS A 296 -5.35 -23.41 4.63
CA LYS A 296 -5.88 -22.37 5.52
C LYS A 296 -5.70 -22.75 6.99
N GLU A 297 -6.05 -23.99 7.35
CA GLU A 297 -5.88 -24.54 8.70
C GLU A 297 -4.40 -24.52 9.11
N PHE A 298 -3.51 -25.05 8.28
CA PHE A 298 -2.07 -25.03 8.54
C PHE A 298 -1.53 -23.60 8.79
N LEU A 299 -1.93 -22.63 7.98
CA LEU A 299 -1.44 -21.26 8.10
C LEU A 299 -2.00 -20.55 9.34
N LEU A 300 -3.26 -20.79 9.69
CA LEU A 300 -3.86 -20.25 10.91
C LEU A 300 -3.19 -20.82 12.17
N ASP A 301 -2.83 -22.09 12.15
CA ASP A 301 -2.12 -22.74 13.26
C ASP A 301 -0.67 -22.26 13.38
N ALA A 302 0.03 -22.12 12.24
CA ALA A 302 1.45 -21.74 12.21
C ALA A 302 1.68 -20.23 12.41
N LEU A 303 0.76 -19.37 11.96
CA LEU A 303 0.86 -17.91 12.04
C LEU A 303 -0.53 -17.27 12.26
N PRO A 304 -1.05 -17.26 13.51
CA PRO A 304 -2.39 -16.76 13.81
C PRO A 304 -2.72 -15.34 13.27
N PRO A 305 -1.79 -14.36 13.22
CA PRO A 305 -2.06 -13.04 12.63
C PRO A 305 -2.52 -13.08 11.17
N ILE A 306 -2.22 -14.13 10.42
CA ILE A 306 -2.63 -14.28 9.01
C ILE A 306 -4.15 -14.31 8.84
N LYS A 307 -4.92 -14.55 9.90
CA LYS A 307 -6.38 -14.49 9.89
C LYS A 307 -6.89 -13.18 9.30
N ALA A 308 -6.26 -12.04 9.61
CA ALA A 308 -6.65 -10.75 9.08
C ALA A 308 -6.58 -10.68 7.54
N LEU A 309 -5.58 -11.31 6.94
CA LEU A 309 -5.48 -11.42 5.48
C LEU A 309 -6.63 -12.26 4.91
N PHE A 310 -6.94 -13.41 5.52
CA PHE A 310 -8.04 -14.25 5.05
C PHE A 310 -9.39 -13.56 5.17
N ASP A 311 -9.67 -12.93 6.32
CA ASP A 311 -10.92 -12.19 6.53
C ASP A 311 -11.08 -11.09 5.47
N LEU A 312 -10.02 -10.32 5.21
CA LEU A 312 -10.04 -9.28 4.17
C LEU A 312 -10.29 -9.85 2.77
N TRP A 313 -9.61 -10.94 2.40
CA TRP A 313 -9.72 -11.53 1.07
C TRP A 313 -11.10 -12.14 0.82
N ASP A 314 -11.71 -12.71 1.87
CA ASP A 314 -13.01 -13.38 1.80
C ASP A 314 -14.19 -12.38 1.85
N ASN A 315 -14.04 -11.26 2.57
CA ASN A 315 -15.16 -10.35 2.87
C ASN A 315 -15.14 -9.02 2.11
N SER A 316 -14.08 -8.68 1.37
CA SER A 316 -13.93 -7.39 0.70
C SER A 316 -13.81 -7.48 -0.83
N ASP A 317 -13.81 -6.32 -1.49
CA ASP A 317 -13.62 -6.21 -2.94
C ASP A 317 -12.14 -6.26 -3.36
N ILE A 318 -11.20 -6.61 -2.47
CA ILE A 318 -9.76 -6.72 -2.78
C ILE A 318 -9.44 -7.73 -3.89
N THR A 319 -10.32 -8.71 -4.09
CA THR A 319 -10.20 -9.73 -5.13
C THR A 319 -10.78 -9.29 -6.47
N LYS A 320 -11.46 -8.14 -6.53
CA LYS A 320 -12.22 -7.68 -7.71
C LYS A 320 -11.53 -6.57 -8.49
N PHE A 321 -10.21 -6.45 -8.36
CA PHE A 321 -9.45 -5.48 -9.13
C PHE A 321 -8.05 -5.97 -9.48
N THR A 322 -7.46 -5.33 -10.48
CA THR A 322 -6.01 -5.36 -10.73
C THR A 322 -5.42 -3.97 -10.51
N LEU A 323 -4.14 -3.93 -10.15
CA LEU A 323 -3.42 -2.67 -10.00
C LEU A 323 -3.07 -2.07 -11.35
N THR A 324 -3.16 -0.74 -11.44
CA THR A 324 -2.53 0.00 -12.54
C THR A 324 -1.04 0.18 -12.26
N THR A 325 -0.28 0.67 -13.24
CA THR A 325 1.14 1.00 -13.04
C THR A 325 1.34 2.03 -11.91
N VAL A 326 0.44 3.00 -11.76
CA VAL A 326 0.44 3.97 -10.64
C VAL A 326 0.18 3.27 -9.31
N GLY A 327 -0.81 2.38 -9.25
CA GLY A 327 -1.08 1.58 -8.05
C GLY A 327 0.11 0.74 -7.62
N ILE A 328 0.82 0.11 -8.58
CA ILE A 328 2.04 -0.66 -8.33
C ILE A 328 3.17 0.24 -7.78
N ALA A 329 3.37 1.43 -8.36
CA ALA A 329 4.42 2.34 -7.88
C ALA A 329 4.17 2.81 -6.44
N ILE A 330 2.92 3.12 -6.09
CA ILE A 330 2.52 3.49 -4.73
C ILE A 330 2.68 2.30 -3.77
N ALA A 331 2.19 1.12 -4.16
CA ALA A 331 2.34 -0.12 -3.40
C ALA A 331 3.81 -0.44 -3.09
N GLN A 332 4.68 -0.31 -4.09
CA GLN A 332 6.11 -0.55 -3.92
C GLN A 332 6.76 0.47 -2.97
N ALA A 333 6.44 1.76 -3.11
CA ALA A 333 6.99 2.80 -2.24
C ALA A 333 6.55 2.58 -0.78
N ASN A 334 5.29 2.20 -0.55
CA ASN A 334 4.79 1.86 0.79
C ASN A 334 5.42 0.58 1.34
N PHE A 335 5.59 -0.45 0.51
CA PHE A 335 6.28 -1.67 0.91
C PHE A 335 7.70 -1.38 1.39
N ARG A 336 8.43 -0.57 0.61
CA ARG A 336 9.80 -0.19 0.90
C ARG A 336 9.92 0.65 2.17
N ARG A 337 9.06 1.65 2.36
CA ARG A 337 9.14 2.52 3.56
C ARG A 337 8.93 1.74 4.86
N ARG A 338 8.12 0.67 4.83
CA ARG A 338 7.78 -0.13 6.01
C ARG A 338 8.72 -1.32 6.25
N THR A 339 9.36 -1.87 5.22
CA THR A 339 10.23 -3.06 5.34
C THR A 339 11.70 -2.79 5.05
N GLY A 340 12.04 -1.67 4.43
CA GLY A 340 13.37 -1.37 3.90
C GLY A 340 13.73 -2.15 2.62
N VAL A 341 12.87 -3.06 2.15
CA VAL A 341 13.15 -3.90 0.99
C VAL A 341 12.82 -3.15 -0.31
N LYS A 342 13.80 -2.99 -1.19
CA LYS A 342 13.63 -2.41 -2.53
C LYS A 342 13.28 -3.49 -3.55
N LEU A 343 12.16 -3.33 -4.24
CA LEU A 343 11.79 -4.13 -5.40
C LEU A 343 12.24 -3.43 -6.70
N ASN A 344 12.40 -4.18 -7.79
CA ASN A 344 12.75 -3.59 -9.08
C ASN A 344 11.49 -3.26 -9.87
N LEU A 345 11.14 -1.98 -9.95
CA LEU A 345 9.91 -1.52 -10.63
C LEU A 345 9.86 -1.93 -12.11
N ASN A 346 11.03 -2.12 -12.75
CA ASN A 346 11.15 -2.53 -14.16
C ASN A 346 10.58 -3.92 -14.44
N THR A 347 10.35 -4.73 -13.39
CA THR A 347 9.68 -6.02 -13.52
C THR A 347 8.22 -5.86 -13.96
N TRP A 348 7.56 -4.78 -13.54
CA TRP A 348 6.13 -4.54 -13.79
C TRP A 348 5.84 -3.35 -14.71
N ILE A 349 6.74 -2.37 -14.76
CA ILE A 349 6.61 -1.18 -15.62
C ILE A 349 7.76 -1.18 -16.64
N LYS A 350 7.42 -1.34 -17.92
CA LYS A 350 8.38 -1.40 -19.03
C LYS A 350 8.26 -0.20 -19.94
#